data_AF-W6U8V1-F1
#
_entry.id   AF-W6U8V1-F1
#
_cell.length_a   1.000
_cell.length_b   1.000
_cell.length_c   1.000
_cell.angle_alpha   90.00
_cell.angle_beta   90.00
_cell.angle_gamma   90.00
#
_symmetry.space_group_name_H-M   'P 1'
#
loop_
_entity.id
_entity.type
_entity.pdbx_description
1 polymer ?
#
loop_
_entity_poly.entity_id
_entity_poly.type
_entity_poly.pdbx_seq_one_letter_code
_entity_poly.pdbx_strand_id
1 'polypeptide(L)'
;MVQSLAICQDTYVEIKCTTYGVEESIVVLDAQLVMQVDTKVCPKIVEPPSSAGVCPSRLDVTAGLMGMCGRERTCSVMPDASMLPPGYPSLCARRHLELSYACVCQKRGSKTAS
;
A
#
# COMPACT_ATOMS: atom_id res chain seq x y z
N MET A 1 5.15 -15.10 -7.08
CA MET A 1 3.87 -14.65 -7.68
C MET A 1 3.63 -13.23 -7.23
N VAL A 2 3.32 -12.32 -8.15
CA VAL A 2 2.97 -10.92 -7.83
C VAL A 2 1.45 -10.83 -7.73
N GLN A 3 0.96 -10.13 -6.71
CA GLN A 3 -0.45 -9.83 -6.48
C GLN A 3 -0.65 -8.33 -6.60
N SER A 4 -1.69 -7.93 -7.35
CA SER A 4 -2.05 -6.52 -7.54
C SER A 4 -3.48 -6.29 -7.07
N LEU A 5 -3.68 -5.23 -6.29
CA LEU A 5 -4.95 -4.89 -5.65
C LEU A 5 -5.23 -3.39 -5.85
N ALA A 6 -6.50 -3.06 -6.05
CA ALA A 6 -7.01 -1.71 -5.91
C ALA A 6 -7.87 -1.66 -4.65
N ILE A 7 -7.50 -0.81 -3.70
CA ILE A 7 -8.17 -0.65 -2.41
C ILE A 7 -8.85 0.72 -2.42
N CYS A 8 -10.18 0.71 -2.24
CA CYS A 8 -10.94 1.94 -2.28
C CYS A 8 -10.63 2.81 -1.06
N GLN A 9 -10.96 4.11 -1.16
CA GLN A 9 -10.80 5.03 -0.03
C GLN A 9 -11.63 4.51 1.16
N ASP A 10 -11.16 4.75 2.38
CA ASP A 10 -11.83 4.34 3.62
C ASP A 10 -12.14 2.84 3.71
N THR A 11 -11.48 2.02 2.89
CA THR A 11 -11.66 0.57 2.85
C THR A 11 -10.47 -0.12 3.46
N TYR A 12 -10.76 -1.04 4.37
CA TYR A 12 -9.78 -1.90 5.02
C TYR A 12 -9.60 -3.20 4.24
N VAL A 13 -8.35 -3.58 3.98
CA VAL A 13 -8.01 -4.88 3.37
C VAL A 13 -6.87 -5.53 4.14
N GLU A 14 -7.01 -6.82 4.41
CA GLU A 14 -5.94 -7.64 4.96
C GLU A 14 -5.23 -8.40 3.84
N ILE A 15 -3.95 -8.13 3.63
CA ILE A 15 -3.09 -8.90 2.72
C ILE A 15 -2.36 -9.97 3.51
N LYS A 16 -2.22 -11.18 2.93
CA LYS A 16 -1.60 -12.32 3.60
C LYS A 16 -0.81 -13.21 2.64
N CYS A 17 0.23 -13.84 3.16
CA CYS A 17 1.02 -14.86 2.46
C CYS A 17 0.76 -16.25 3.04
N THR A 18 0.24 -17.15 2.17
CA THR A 18 -0.14 -18.53 2.52
C THR A 18 0.38 -19.57 1.52
N THR A 19 1.36 -19.21 0.69
CA THR A 19 1.77 -20.01 -0.47
C THR A 19 2.88 -21.03 -0.15
N TYR A 20 3.77 -20.70 0.77
CA TYR A 20 5.03 -21.41 1.06
C TYR A 20 5.26 -21.69 2.57
N GLY A 21 4.30 -21.38 3.44
CA GLY A 21 4.32 -21.77 4.86
C GLY A 21 4.65 -20.63 5.82
N VAL A 22 5.23 -20.95 6.98
CA VAL A 22 5.45 -19.97 8.07
C VAL A 22 6.60 -19.00 7.83
N GLU A 23 7.50 -19.27 6.87
CA GLU A 23 8.66 -18.42 6.56
C GLU A 23 8.39 -17.41 5.42
N GLU A 24 7.13 -17.22 5.04
CA GLU A 24 6.76 -16.23 4.05
C GLU A 24 6.65 -14.84 4.65
N SER A 25 7.10 -13.86 3.88
CA SER A 25 6.86 -12.47 4.17
C SER A 25 6.35 -11.71 2.95
N ILE A 26 5.58 -10.67 3.22
CA ILE A 26 5.15 -9.66 2.27
C ILE A 26 6.35 -8.79 1.90
N VAL A 27 6.52 -8.60 0.59
CA VAL A 27 7.36 -7.56 0.00
C VAL A 27 6.45 -6.69 -0.84
N VAL A 28 6.28 -5.43 -0.43
CA VAL A 28 5.61 -4.41 -1.25
C VAL A 28 6.53 -4.08 -2.42
N LEU A 29 6.01 -4.07 -3.65
CA LEU A 29 6.77 -3.78 -4.86
C LEU A 29 6.49 -2.36 -5.36
N ASP A 30 5.23 -1.96 -5.31
CA ASP A 30 4.75 -0.64 -5.71
C ASP A 30 3.45 -0.35 -4.95
N ALA A 31 3.30 0.87 -4.43
CA ALA A 31 2.09 1.32 -3.78
C ALA A 31 1.87 2.80 -4.06
N GLN A 32 0.71 3.13 -4.64
CA GLN A 32 0.39 4.49 -5.08
C GLN A 32 -1.00 4.89 -4.63
N LEU A 33 -1.09 6.07 -4.00
CA LEU A 33 -2.36 6.73 -3.76
C LEU A 33 -2.80 7.45 -5.04
N VAL A 34 -3.96 7.09 -5.56
CA VAL A 34 -4.49 7.61 -6.82
C VAL A 34 -5.91 8.13 -6.68
N MET A 35 -6.23 9.16 -7.45
CA MET A 35 -7.60 9.71 -7.48
C MET A 35 -8.59 8.84 -8.27
N GLN A 36 -8.08 8.08 -9.24
CA GLN A 36 -8.89 7.28 -10.15
C GLN A 36 -8.29 5.89 -10.28
N VAL A 37 -9.11 4.89 -10.00
CA VAL A 37 -8.92 3.50 -10.42
C VAL A 37 -10.07 3.13 -11.34
N ASP A 38 -10.10 1.89 -11.85
CA ASP A 38 -11.25 1.41 -12.61
C ASP A 38 -12.54 1.61 -11.79
N THR A 39 -13.47 2.39 -12.33
CA THR A 39 -14.73 2.77 -11.65
C THR A 39 -15.67 1.60 -11.39
N LYS A 40 -15.42 0.43 -11.99
CA LYS A 40 -16.14 -0.80 -11.66
C LYS A 40 -15.68 -1.38 -10.31
N VAL A 41 -14.50 -0.99 -9.83
CA VAL A 41 -13.88 -1.47 -8.59
C VAL A 41 -14.11 -0.50 -7.44
N CYS A 42 -13.89 0.81 -7.66
CA CYS A 42 -14.07 1.83 -6.62
C CYS A 42 -14.94 3.01 -7.09
N PRO A 43 -15.69 3.65 -6.17
CA PRO A 43 -16.46 4.84 -6.48
C PRO A 43 -15.54 6.02 -6.80
N LYS A 44 -15.98 6.90 -7.70
CA LYS A 44 -15.21 8.10 -8.08
C LYS A 44 -15.03 9.04 -6.88
N ILE A 45 -13.80 9.46 -6.63
CA ILE A 45 -13.49 10.49 -5.64
C ILE A 45 -13.85 11.87 -6.22
N VAL A 46 -14.64 12.63 -5.46
CA VAL A 46 -14.96 14.03 -5.78
C VAL A 46 -14.09 14.90 -4.88
N GLU A 47 -13.02 15.46 -5.44
CA GLU A 47 -12.22 16.45 -4.72
C GLU A 47 -12.97 17.79 -4.67
N PRO A 48 -13.06 18.42 -3.48
CA PRO A 48 -13.60 19.77 -3.38
C PRO A 48 -12.69 20.77 -4.12
N PRO A 49 -13.24 21.89 -4.64
CA PRO A 49 -12.44 22.89 -5.35
C PRO A 49 -11.28 23.46 -4.52
N SER A 50 -11.42 23.46 -3.18
CA SER A 50 -10.41 23.91 -2.23
C SER A 50 -9.19 23.01 -2.12
N SER A 51 -9.21 21.78 -2.67
CA SER A 51 -8.07 20.85 -2.68
C SER A 51 -7.39 20.77 -4.05
N ALA A 52 -7.85 21.52 -5.05
CA ALA A 52 -7.28 21.52 -6.39
C ALA A 52 -5.80 21.92 -6.37
N GLY A 53 -4.92 21.03 -6.82
CA GLY A 53 -3.47 21.26 -6.91
C GLY A 53 -2.70 21.08 -5.59
N VAL A 54 -3.36 20.75 -4.49
CA VAL A 54 -2.70 20.53 -3.18
C VAL A 54 -2.04 19.15 -3.11
N CYS A 55 -2.71 18.15 -3.69
CA CYS A 55 -2.26 16.77 -3.68
C CYS A 55 -2.09 16.28 -5.11
N PRO A 56 -0.99 15.57 -5.43
CA PRO A 56 -0.79 15.05 -6.76
C PRO A 56 -1.85 13.99 -7.11
N SER A 57 -2.08 13.80 -8.41
CA SER A 57 -3.02 12.79 -8.91
C SER A 57 -2.57 11.36 -8.58
N ARG A 58 -1.25 11.17 -8.49
CA ARG A 58 -0.58 9.95 -8.03
C ARG A 58 0.47 10.30 -6.99
N LEU A 59 0.48 9.60 -5.88
CA LEU A 59 1.45 9.78 -4.80
C LEU A 59 2.04 8.42 -4.44
N ASP A 60 3.36 8.28 -4.58
CA ASP A 60 4.06 7.07 -4.15
C ASP A 60 4.05 6.98 -2.63
N VAL A 61 3.60 5.82 -2.13
CA VAL A 61 3.56 5.46 -0.71
C VAL A 61 4.27 4.13 -0.46
N THR A 62 5.05 3.66 -1.44
CA THR A 62 5.74 2.37 -1.41
C THR A 62 6.62 2.24 -0.17
N ALA A 63 7.41 3.26 0.15
CA ALA A 63 8.29 3.24 1.32
C ALA A 63 7.51 3.18 2.64
N GLY A 64 6.40 3.91 2.76
CA GLY A 64 5.54 3.88 3.95
C GLY A 64 4.94 2.51 4.17
N LEU A 65 4.39 1.91 3.10
CA LEU A 65 3.77 0.60 3.17
C LEU A 65 4.79 -0.53 3.34
N MET A 66 6.00 -0.40 2.79
CA MET A 66 7.12 -1.29 3.11
C MET A 66 7.48 -1.26 4.60
N GLY A 67 7.44 -0.08 5.24
CA GLY A 67 7.68 0.05 6.68
C GLY A 67 6.59 -0.59 7.54
N MET A 68 5.33 -0.56 7.07
CA MET A 68 4.18 -1.12 7.78
C MET A 68 4.00 -2.63 7.58
N CYS A 69 4.18 -3.10 6.35
CA CYS A 69 3.85 -4.47 5.94
C CYS A 69 5.07 -5.32 5.61
N GLY A 70 6.23 -4.71 5.39
CA GLY A 70 7.42 -5.44 4.99
C GLY A 70 7.84 -6.44 6.06
N ARG A 71 8.21 -7.65 5.63
CA ARG A 71 8.65 -8.76 6.50
C ARG A 71 7.56 -9.40 7.35
N GLU A 72 6.36 -8.84 7.36
CA GLU A 72 5.19 -9.45 7.99
C GLU A 72 4.58 -10.52 7.09
N ARG A 73 3.90 -11.50 7.70
CA ARG A 73 3.16 -12.53 6.95
C ARG A 73 1.76 -12.07 6.56
N THR A 74 1.16 -11.25 7.41
CA THR A 74 -0.15 -10.64 7.26
C THR A 74 -0.02 -9.15 7.56
N CYS A 75 -0.63 -8.30 6.74
CA CYS A 75 -0.63 -6.87 6.98
C CYS A 75 -2.02 -6.27 6.74
N SER A 76 -2.40 -5.38 7.66
CA SER A 76 -3.59 -4.55 7.57
C SER A 76 -3.29 -3.30 6.75
N VAL A 77 -4.01 -3.11 5.65
CA VAL A 77 -3.82 -2.00 4.73
C VAL A 77 -5.12 -1.20 4.66
N MET A 78 -5.03 0.09 4.98
CA MET A 78 -6.11 1.06 4.84
C MET A 78 -5.51 2.37 4.29
N PRO A 79 -6.00 2.92 3.18
CA PRO A 79 -5.50 4.20 2.66
C PRO A 79 -5.77 5.32 3.66
N ASP A 80 -4.74 5.73 4.41
CA ASP A 80 -4.85 6.75 5.46
C ASP A 80 -3.60 7.63 5.56
N ALA A 81 -3.65 8.61 6.48
CA ALA A 81 -2.59 9.59 6.65
C ALA A 81 -1.24 9.00 7.13
N SER A 82 -1.24 7.79 7.69
CA SER A 82 -0.01 7.12 8.16
C SER A 82 0.86 6.62 7.01
N MET A 83 0.27 6.43 5.82
CA MET A 83 0.98 6.00 4.61
C MET A 83 1.61 7.18 3.86
N LEU A 84 1.24 8.42 4.20
CA LEU A 84 1.71 9.60 3.49
C LEU A 84 3.21 9.85 3.76
N PRO A 85 3.97 10.23 2.73
CA PRO A 85 5.32 10.75 2.92
C PRO A 85 5.29 12.04 3.75
N PRO A 86 6.40 12.37 4.43
CA PRO A 86 6.51 13.62 5.17
C PRO A 86 6.29 14.83 4.24
N GLY A 87 5.51 15.80 4.72
CA GLY A 87 5.23 17.06 3.99
C GLY A 87 3.91 17.09 3.24
N TYR A 88 3.17 15.97 3.14
CA TYR A 88 1.83 15.96 2.54
C TYR A 88 0.73 16.20 3.57
N PRO A 89 -0.29 17.01 3.26
CA PRO A 89 -1.45 17.18 4.13
C PRO A 89 -2.27 15.88 4.21
N SER A 90 -2.93 15.66 5.36
CA SER A 90 -3.74 14.45 5.60
C SER A 90 -4.87 14.24 4.58
N LEU A 91 -5.38 15.31 3.96
CA LEU A 91 -6.36 15.22 2.89
C LEU A 91 -5.83 14.46 1.67
N CYS A 92 -4.50 14.37 1.48
CA CYS A 92 -3.92 13.59 0.39
C CYS A 92 -4.20 12.09 0.53
N ALA A 93 -4.44 11.60 1.75
CA ALA A 93 -4.77 10.21 2.01
C ALA A 93 -6.20 9.82 1.60
N ARG A 94 -7.07 10.79 1.28
CA ARG A 94 -8.42 10.53 0.73
C ARG A 94 -8.34 10.15 -0.75
N ARG A 95 -7.65 9.05 -1.02
CA ARG A 95 -7.35 8.49 -2.34
C ARG A 95 -7.57 6.98 -2.31
N HIS A 96 -7.72 6.37 -3.48
CA HIS A 96 -7.61 4.93 -3.62
C HIS A 96 -6.15 4.51 -3.55
N LEU A 97 -5.88 3.27 -3.17
CA LEU A 97 -4.54 2.70 -3.14
C LEU A 97 -4.43 1.61 -4.20
N GLU A 98 -3.55 1.81 -5.17
CA GLU A 98 -3.07 0.73 -6.03
C GLU A 98 -1.86 0.10 -5.35
N LEU A 99 -1.90 -1.20 -5.13
CA LEU A 99 -0.90 -1.96 -4.40
C LEU A 99 -0.46 -3.17 -5.22
N SER A 100 0.84 -3.32 -5.42
CA SER A 100 1.45 -4.56 -5.89
C SER A 100 2.40 -5.11 -4.82
N TYR A 101 2.22 -6.38 -4.48
CA TYR A 101 3.07 -7.07 -3.50
C TYR A 101 3.39 -8.50 -3.95
N ALA A 102 4.44 -9.07 -3.37
CA ALA A 102 4.80 -10.46 -3.54
C ALA A 102 5.00 -11.16 -2.20
N CYS A 103 4.71 -12.45 -2.17
CA CYS A 103 5.09 -13.33 -1.09
C CYS A 103 6.43 -13.99 -1.42
N VAL A 104 7.40 -13.82 -0.53
CA VAL A 104 8.73 -14.44 -0.67
C VAL A 104 9.04 -15.26 0.57
N CYS A 105 9.69 -16.41 0.39
CA CYS A 105 10.29 -17.12 1.52
C CYS A 105 11.49 -16.32 2.02
N GLN A 106 11.45 -15.88 3.27
CA GLN A 106 12.65 -15.43 3.94
C GLN A 106 13.48 -16.65 4.29
N LYS A 107 14.54 -16.91 3.51
CA LYS A 107 15.63 -17.72 4.05
C LYS A 107 16.16 -16.94 5.24
N ARG A 108 15.95 -17.44 6.46
CA ARG A 108 16.59 -16.88 7.67
C ARG A 108 18.05 -16.58 7.32
N GLY A 109 18.44 -15.32 7.43
CA GLY A 109 19.79 -14.90 7.10
C GLY A 109 20.79 -15.82 7.80
N SER A 110 21.70 -16.39 7.00
CA SER A 110 23.00 -16.82 7.46
C SER A 110 23.56 -15.70 8.34
N LYS A 111 23.58 -15.90 9.66
CA LYS A 111 24.42 -15.09 10.54
C LYS A 111 25.85 -15.30 10.06
N THR A 112 26.38 -14.35 9.29
CA THR A 112 27.84 -14.20 9.19
C THR A 112 28.27 -13.74 10.58
N ALA A 113 28.77 -14.69 11.37
CA ALA A 113 29.51 -14.38 12.58
C ALA A 113 30.73 -13.55 12.17
N SER A 114 30.92 -12.40 12.80
CA SER A 114 32.17 -11.64 12.81
C SER A 114 32.52 -11.37 14.26
#